data_AF-A0A1M3CF33-F1
#
_entry.id   AF-A0A1M3CF33-F1
#
_cell.length_a   1.000
_cell.length_b   1.000
_cell.length_c   1.000
_cell.angle_alpha   90.00
_cell.angle_beta   90.00
_cell.angle_gamma   90.00
#
_symmetry.space_group_name_H-M   'P 1'
#
loop_
_entity.id
_entity.type
_entity.pdbx_description
1 polymer ?
#
loop_
_entity_poly.entity_id
_entity_poly.type
_entity_poly.pdbx_seq_one_letter_code
_entity_poly.pdbx_strand_id
1 'polypeptide(L)' 'MKPFPWAEAMGFGFGVLRLAPDAFWRMTPRELAQAIRAVRGPSVVPLARTELDDLLARFPDTPRKGGHND' A
#
# COMPACT_ATOMS: atom_id res chain seq x y z
N MET A 1 2.30 8.55 -21.57
CA MET A 1 1.26 8.62 -20.52
C MET A 1 0.70 7.22 -20.32
N LYS A 2 0.58 6.72 -19.08
CA LYS A 2 -0.04 5.40 -18.83
C LYS A 2 -1.57 5.56 -18.87
N PRO A 3 -2.31 4.69 -19.59
CA PRO A 3 -3.78 4.74 -19.58
C PRO A 3 -4.32 4.48 -18.17
N PHE A 4 -5.52 5.00 -17.91
CA PHE A 4 -6.22 4.74 -16.65
C PHE A 4 -6.49 3.23 -16.48
N PRO A 5 -6.22 2.63 -15.30
CA PRO A 5 -6.31 1.19 -15.10
C PRO A 5 -7.75 0.73 -14.87
N TRP A 6 -8.55 0.66 -15.94
CA TRP A 6 -9.98 0.32 -15.86
C TRP A 6 -10.25 -1.05 -15.22
N ALA A 7 -9.43 -2.07 -15.50
CA ALA A 7 -9.61 -3.40 -14.94
C ALA A 7 -9.51 -3.40 -13.40
N GLU A 8 -8.53 -2.68 -12.86
CA GLU A 8 -8.32 -2.56 -11.41
C GLU A 8 -9.44 -1.75 -10.75
N ALA A 9 -9.86 -0.65 -11.39
CA ALA A 9 -10.95 0.19 -10.90
C ALA A 9 -12.28 -0.57 -10.84
N MET A 10 -12.64 -1.28 -11.92
CA MET A 10 -13.87 -2.09 -11.97
C MET A 10 -13.81 -3.29 -11.01
N GLY A 11 -12.65 -3.97 -10.93
CA GLY A 11 -12.45 -5.07 -9.99
C GLY A 11 -12.63 -4.63 -8.53
N PHE A 12 -12.11 -3.44 -8.19
CA PHE A 12 -12.32 -2.86 -6.86
C PHE A 12 -13.78 -2.43 -6.64
N GLY A 13 -14.39 -1.75 -7.60
CA GLY A 13 -15.77 -1.27 -7.53
C GLY A 13 -16.78 -2.39 -7.37
N PHE A 14 -16.71 -3.43 -8.20
CA PHE A 14 -17.67 -4.54 -8.18
C PHE A 14 -17.33 -5.62 -7.17
N GLY A 15 -16.04 -5.90 -6.95
CA GLY A 15 -15.61 -6.97 -6.05
C GLY A 15 -15.56 -6.54 -4.58
N VAL A 16 -14.82 -5.46 -4.30
CA VAL A 16 -14.51 -5.04 -2.91
C VAL A 16 -15.62 -4.14 -2.37
N LEU A 17 -15.98 -3.09 -3.11
CA LEU A 17 -17.03 -2.16 -2.70
C LEU A 17 -18.45 -2.71 -2.96
N ARG A 18 -18.57 -3.77 -3.77
CA ARG A 18 -19.86 -4.38 -4.18
C ARG A 18 -20.86 -3.37 -4.73
N LEU A 19 -20.37 -2.39 -5.49
CA LEU A 19 -21.23 -1.40 -6.14
C LEU A 19 -22.00 -2.03 -7.29
N ALA A 20 -23.25 -1.62 -7.46
CA ALA A 20 -23.97 -1.86 -8.71
C ALA A 20 -23.27 -1.12 -9.87
N PRO A 21 -23.31 -1.66 -11.10
CA PRO A 21 -22.70 -1.02 -12.27
C PRO A 21 -23.07 0.46 -12.45
N ASP A 22 -24.36 0.80 -12.32
CA ASP A 22 -24.84 2.18 -12.43
C ASP A 22 -24.24 3.11 -11.36
N ALA A 23 -24.11 2.63 -10.12
CA ALA A 23 -23.52 3.43 -9.05
C ALA A 23 -22.04 3.69 -9.31
N PHE A 24 -21.30 2.69 -9.81
CA PHE A 24 -19.90 2.84 -10.19
C PHE A 24 -19.73 3.81 -11.36
N TRP A 25 -20.53 3.71 -12.42
CA TRP A 25 -20.39 4.58 -13.58
C TRP A 25 -20.86 6.03 -13.35
N ARG A 26 -21.75 6.25 -12.39
CA ARG A 26 -22.17 7.60 -11.97
C ARG A 26 -21.18 8.26 -11.01
N MET A 27 -20.28 7.51 -10.38
CA MET A 27 -19.34 8.06 -9.42
C MET A 27 -18.25 8.88 -10.11
N THR A 28 -17.80 9.92 -9.45
CA THR A 28 -16.67 10.72 -9.90
C THR A 28 -15.33 10.04 -9.57
N PRO A 29 -14.24 10.30 -10.31
CA PRO A 29 -12.92 9.79 -9.97
C PRO A 29 -12.44 10.19 -8.56
N ARG A 30 -12.87 11.35 -8.04
CA ARG A 30 -12.56 11.81 -6.68
C ARG A 30 -13.24 10.95 -5.63
N GLU A 31 -14.51 10.61 -5.83
CA GLU A 31 -15.25 9.70 -4.95
C GLU A 31 -14.64 8.30 -4.96
N LEU A 32 -14.24 7.79 -6.13
CA LEU A 32 -13.55 6.51 -6.24
C LEU A 32 -12.23 6.52 -5.47
N ALA A 33 -11.44 7.59 -5.60
CA ALA A 33 -10.18 7.72 -4.86
C ALA A 33 -10.38 7.75 -3.34
N GLN A 34 -11.45 8.39 -2.86
CA GLN A 34 -11.79 8.40 -1.43
C GLN A 34 -12.30 7.05 -0.94
N ALA A 35 -13.13 6.36 -1.72
CA ALA A 35 -13.61 5.01 -1.38
C ALA A 35 -12.44 4.01 -1.28
N ILE A 36 -11.47 4.10 -2.19
CA ILE A 36 -10.24 3.29 -2.13
C ILE A 36 -9.45 3.59 -0.85
N ARG A 37 -9.28 4.87 -0.50
CA ARG A 37 -8.58 5.27 0.74
C ARG A 37 -9.30 4.81 2.00
N ALA A 38 -10.62 4.84 2.02
CA ALA A 38 -11.41 4.40 3.16
C ALA A 38 -11.23 2.89 3.44
N VAL A 39 -11.13 2.07 2.39
CA VAL A 39 -10.96 0.62 2.52
C VAL A 39 -9.51 0.20 2.74
N ARG A 40 -8.56 0.78 1.99
CA ARG A 40 -7.14 0.41 2.08
C ARG A 40 -6.40 1.11 3.21
N GLY A 41 -7.04 2.10 3.84
CA GLY A 41 -6.39 3.01 4.76
C GLY A 41 -5.54 4.06 4.03
N PRO A 42 -4.84 4.92 4.79
CA PRO A 42 -3.88 5.86 4.21
C PRO A 42 -2.86 5.10 3.38
N SER A 43 -2.50 5.65 2.22
CA SER A 43 -1.38 5.13 1.42
C SER A 43 -0.17 5.07 2.33
N VAL A 44 0.28 3.86 2.65
CA VAL A 44 1.50 3.68 3.43
C VAL A 44 2.62 4.26 2.58
N VAL A 45 3.24 5.33 3.06
CA VAL A 45 4.43 5.87 2.41
C VAL A 45 5.46 4.74 2.44
N PRO A 46 6.09 4.38 1.31
CA PRO A 46 7.17 3.42 1.32
C PRO A 46 8.20 3.84 2.38
N LEU A 47 8.66 2.88 3.20
CA LEU A 47 9.69 3.12 4.21
C LEU A 47 10.85 3.90 3.58
N ALA A 48 11.23 5.02 4.18
CA ALA A 48 12.34 5.80 3.66
C ALA A 48 13.62 4.97 3.74
N ARG A 49 14.56 5.22 2.80
CA ARG A 49 15.82 4.46 2.79
C ARG A 49 16.58 4.60 4.11
N THR A 50 16.54 5.80 4.69
CA THR A 50 17.13 6.09 6.01
C THR A 50 16.50 5.26 7.12
N GLU A 51 15.17 5.11 7.14
CA GLU A 51 14.47 4.30 8.15
C GLU A 51 14.82 2.80 7.99
N LEU A 52 15.00 2.33 6.77
CA LEU A 52 15.49 0.98 6.52
C LEU A 52 16.92 0.79 7.02
N ASP A 53 17.81 1.74 6.75
CA ASP A 53 19.21 1.67 7.17
C ASP A 53 19.33 1.70 8.73
N ASP A 54 18.50 2.50 9.41
CA ASP A 54 18.41 2.52 10.88
C ASP A 54 17.96 1.16 11.46
N LEU A 55 16.99 0.50 10.81
CA LEU A 55 16.54 -0.84 11.21
C LEU A 55 17.65 -1.88 11.05
N LEU A 56 18.40 -1.84 9.93
CA LEU A 56 19.52 -2.74 9.68
C LEU A 56 20.64 -2.57 10.71
N ALA A 57 20.93 -1.33 11.12
CA ALA A 57 21.92 -1.06 12.17
C ALA A 57 21.47 -1.57 13.56
N ARG A 58 20.16 -1.46 13.85
CA ARG A 58 19.57 -1.84 15.13
C ARG A 58 19.36 -3.35 15.27
N PHE A 59 19.13 -4.05 14.16
CA PHE A 59 18.90 -5.50 14.12
C PHE A 59 19.83 -6.17 13.10
N PRO A 60 21.14 -6.25 13.38
CA PRO A 60 22.09 -6.90 12.46
C PRO A 60 21.87 -8.41 12.42
N ASP A 61 21.79 -8.97 11.21
CA ASP A 61 21.58 -10.42 10.99
C ASP A 61 22.79 -11.28 11.39
N THR A 62 23.97 -10.66 11.52
CA THR A 62 25.18 -11.38 11.94
C THR A 62 25.35 -11.31 13.45
N PRO A 63 25.59 -12.45 14.13
CA PRO A 63 25.90 -12.42 15.55
C PRO A 63 27.15 -11.59 15.77
N ARG A 64 27.12 -10.71 16.77
CA ARG A 64 28.26 -9.88 17.15
C ARG A 64 29.46 -10.78 17.42
N LYS A 65 30.44 -10.79 16.51
CA LYS A 65 31.72 -11.48 16.73
C LYS A 65 32.42 -10.82 17.92
N GLY A 66 32.40 -11.52 19.05
CA GLY A 66 33.14 -11.14 20.25
C GLY A 66 32.32 -11.38 21.52
N GLY A 67 32.41 -12.60 22.06
CA GLY A 67 31.77 -12.96 23.32
C GLY A 67 31.92 -14.43 23.69
N HIS A 68 33.07 -15.05 23.44
CA HIS A 68 33.47 -16.26 24.16
C HIS A 68 35.00 -16.27 24.28
N ASN A 69 35.48 -15.48 25.25
CA ASN A 69 36.60 -15.91 26.07
C ASN A 69 35.94 -16.24 27.42
N ASP A 70 35.81 -17.52 27.73
CA ASP A 70 35.76 -18.09 29.08
C ASP A 70 35.91 -19.62 28.95
#